data_AF-A0A1Y3EP10-F1
#
_entry.id   AF-A0A1Y3EP10-F1
#
_cell.length_a   1.000
_cell.length_b   1.000
_cell.length_c   1.000
_cell.angle_alpha   90.00
_cell.angle_beta   90.00
_cell.angle_gamma   90.00
#
_symmetry.space_group_name_H-M   'P 1'
#
loop_
_entity.id
_entity.type
_entity.pdbx_description
1 polymer ?
#
loop_
_entity_poly.entity_id
_entity_poly.type
_entity_poly.pdbx_seq_one_letter_code
_entity_poly.pdbx_strand_id
1 'polypeptide(L)'
;YYEEVISLTYSLTAVNISPRMWMMFHLMYELFSGDGIDYFSDMISVFYNYVTVGSSEFLNDGGQRLMALYNVCSTALTYETDVGDNLAVKLMEIIILQFRGKVETFLCPAIELVAKRLEVGKRTSDFLIVCLDLFFACLLHNPQLTIEITQRLYVNEQKETLLHYFLANWFSDMNIFISLHDRKMCLIGLCSLIQLNQRPPVVAELGSRILPSCITTLKALSRLYDMTDP
;
A
#
# COMPACT_ATOMS: atom_id res chain seq x y z
N TYR A 1 -13.86 -7.03 -25.56
CA TYR A 1 -12.59 -6.68 -26.23
C TYR A 1 -11.56 -6.15 -25.25
N TYR A 2 -11.82 -5.08 -24.46
CA TYR A 2 -10.81 -4.58 -23.49
C TYR A 2 -10.41 -5.61 -22.43
N GLU A 3 -11.36 -6.32 -21.83
CA GLU A 3 -11.08 -7.40 -20.86
C GLU A 3 -10.19 -8.52 -21.44
N GLU A 4 -10.42 -8.92 -22.70
CA GLU A 4 -9.61 -9.94 -23.38
C GLU A 4 -8.18 -9.47 -23.59
N VAL A 5 -7.98 -8.19 -23.95
CA VAL A 5 -6.65 -7.59 -24.10
C VAL A 5 -5.94 -7.50 -22.75
N ILE A 6 -6.65 -7.12 -21.69
CA ILE A 6 -6.10 -7.07 -20.32
C ILE A 6 -5.71 -8.47 -19.86
N SER A 7 -6.57 -9.47 -20.05
CA SER A 7 -6.32 -10.87 -19.69
C SER A 7 -5.14 -11.47 -20.47
N LEU A 8 -5.04 -11.19 -21.77
CA LEU A 8 -3.89 -11.59 -22.58
C LEU A 8 -2.60 -10.93 -22.09
N THR A 9 -2.66 -9.63 -21.75
CA THR A 9 -1.50 -8.90 -21.23
C THR A 9 -1.04 -9.44 -19.88
N TYR A 10 -1.99 -9.76 -19.00
CA TYR A 10 -1.70 -10.44 -17.73
C TYR A 10 -0.94 -11.75 -17.99
N SER A 11 -1.46 -12.60 -18.87
CA SER A 11 -0.84 -13.89 -19.22
C SER A 11 0.58 -13.73 -19.79
N LEU A 12 0.79 -12.72 -20.63
CA LEU A 12 2.10 -12.43 -21.24
C LEU A 12 3.12 -11.88 -20.26
N THR A 13 2.68 -11.21 -19.19
CA THR A 13 3.53 -10.55 -18.19
C THR A 13 3.76 -11.39 -16.94
N ALA A 14 3.08 -12.53 -16.81
CA ALA A 14 3.07 -13.34 -15.59
C ALA A 14 4.41 -14.02 -15.24
N VAL A 15 5.31 -14.21 -16.20
CA VAL A 15 6.55 -14.98 -16.01
C VAL A 15 7.81 -14.14 -16.27
N ASN A 16 7.83 -13.37 -17.36
CA ASN A 16 8.95 -12.51 -17.72
C ASN A 16 8.44 -11.35 -18.59
N ILE A 17 9.12 -10.20 -18.53
CA ILE A 17 8.75 -9.01 -19.31
C ILE A 17 9.88 -8.70 -20.30
N SER A 18 9.61 -8.96 -21.58
CA SER A 18 10.53 -8.61 -22.66
C SER A 18 10.57 -7.09 -22.92
N PRO A 19 11.61 -6.56 -23.59
CA PRO A 19 11.68 -5.14 -23.96
C PRO A 19 10.44 -4.63 -24.70
N ARG A 20 9.82 -5.44 -25.57
CA ARG A 20 8.60 -5.07 -26.30
C ARG A 20 7.36 -5.07 -25.42
N MET A 21 7.30 -5.93 -24.40
CA MET A 21 6.16 -5.97 -23.47
C MET A 21 6.07 -4.70 -22.64
N TRP A 22 7.17 -3.96 -22.42
CA TRP A 22 7.10 -2.63 -21.80
C TRP A 22 6.30 -1.61 -22.62
N MET A 23 6.19 -1.77 -23.95
CA MET A 23 5.27 -0.94 -24.74
C MET A 23 3.82 -1.17 -24.33
N MET A 24 3.47 -2.39 -23.90
CA MET A 24 2.13 -2.71 -23.45
C MET A 24 1.81 -2.09 -22.09
N PHE A 25 2.81 -1.81 -21.24
CA PHE A 25 2.61 -0.99 -20.04
C PHE A 25 2.07 0.40 -20.43
N HIS A 26 2.69 1.05 -21.41
CA HIS A 26 2.26 2.39 -21.85
C HIS A 26 0.84 2.37 -22.43
N LEU A 27 0.51 1.35 -23.24
CA LEU A 27 -0.84 1.19 -23.76
C LEU A 27 -1.88 0.94 -22.65
N MET A 28 -1.52 0.17 -21.61
CA MET A 28 -2.39 -0.03 -20.44
C MET A 28 -2.62 1.26 -19.67
N TYR A 29 -1.56 2.06 -19.48
CA TYR A 29 -1.65 3.36 -18.84
C TYR A 29 -2.50 4.35 -19.65
N GLU A 30 -2.32 4.41 -20.97
CA GLU A 30 -3.13 5.26 -21.87
C GLU A 30 -4.60 4.83 -21.85
N LEU A 31 -4.87 3.53 -21.89
CA LEU A 31 -6.23 2.99 -21.79
C LEU A 31 -6.89 3.42 -20.47
N PHE A 32 -6.18 3.29 -19.35
CA PHE A 32 -6.68 3.75 -18.05
C PHE A 32 -6.93 5.26 -18.01
N SER A 33 -6.01 6.06 -18.57
CA SER A 33 -6.05 7.53 -18.51
C SER A 33 -7.13 8.18 -19.39
N GLY A 34 -7.65 7.44 -20.38
CA GLY A 34 -8.83 7.83 -21.15
C GLY A 34 -10.11 7.57 -20.34
N ASP A 35 -10.90 6.60 -20.79
CA ASP A 35 -12.16 6.21 -20.15
C ASP A 35 -12.08 4.79 -19.53
N GLY A 36 -10.87 4.32 -19.21
CA GLY A 36 -10.61 2.94 -18.79
C GLY A 36 -10.75 2.67 -17.28
N ILE A 37 -11.16 3.65 -16.48
CA ILE A 37 -11.22 3.51 -15.02
C ILE A 37 -12.19 2.41 -14.56
N ASP A 38 -13.27 2.18 -15.32
CA ASP A 38 -14.24 1.11 -15.04
C ASP A 38 -13.60 -0.29 -15.10
N TYR A 39 -12.47 -0.43 -15.80
CA TYR A 39 -11.70 -1.67 -15.92
C TYR A 39 -10.51 -1.73 -14.94
N PHE A 40 -10.40 -0.79 -13.99
CA PHE A 40 -9.26 -0.74 -13.06
C PHE A 40 -9.08 -2.05 -12.30
N SER A 41 -10.18 -2.68 -11.89
CA SER A 41 -10.17 -3.98 -11.20
C SER A 41 -9.51 -5.09 -12.01
N ASP A 42 -9.62 -5.04 -13.33
CA ASP A 42 -9.00 -6.04 -14.22
C ASP A 42 -7.52 -5.68 -14.48
N MET A 43 -7.24 -4.38 -14.66
CA MET A 43 -5.90 -3.87 -14.95
C MET A 43 -4.91 -4.00 -13.78
N ILE A 44 -5.40 -4.03 -12.53
CA ILE A 44 -4.55 -4.08 -11.33
C ILE A 44 -3.57 -5.26 -11.36
N SER A 45 -4.03 -6.41 -11.87
CA SER A 45 -3.24 -7.64 -12.00
C SER A 45 -2.09 -7.48 -12.99
N VAL A 46 -2.32 -6.70 -14.06
CA VAL A 46 -1.30 -6.39 -15.07
C VAL A 46 -0.26 -5.44 -14.49
N PHE A 47 -0.68 -4.37 -13.81
CA PHE A 47 0.26 -3.44 -13.16
C PHE A 47 1.09 -4.14 -12.08
N TYR A 48 0.48 -5.04 -11.31
CA TYR A 48 1.19 -5.90 -10.36
C TYR A 48 2.32 -6.70 -11.02
N ASN A 49 2.06 -7.33 -12.17
CA ASN A 49 3.10 -8.09 -12.89
C ASN A 49 4.26 -7.18 -13.33
N TYR A 50 3.96 -5.98 -13.85
CA TYR A 50 5.02 -5.02 -14.23
C TYR A 50 5.89 -4.60 -13.06
N VAL A 51 5.31 -4.41 -11.87
CA VAL A 51 6.05 -4.06 -10.66
C VAL A 51 6.88 -5.24 -10.17
N THR A 52 6.30 -6.44 -10.08
CA THR A 52 6.92 -7.59 -9.40
C THR A 52 7.82 -8.39 -10.33
N VAL A 53 7.30 -8.86 -11.47
CA VAL A 53 8.03 -9.62 -12.48
C VAL A 53 9.04 -8.73 -13.20
N GLY A 54 8.65 -7.48 -13.49
CA GLY A 54 9.47 -6.51 -14.22
C GLY A 54 10.42 -5.69 -13.35
N SER A 55 10.54 -6.02 -12.06
CA SER A 55 11.18 -5.17 -11.04
C SER A 55 12.61 -4.74 -11.38
N SER A 56 13.41 -5.59 -12.02
CA SER A 56 14.79 -5.25 -12.40
C SER A 56 14.87 -4.09 -13.39
N GLU A 57 13.87 -3.96 -14.26
CA GLU A 57 13.81 -2.94 -15.28
C GLU A 57 12.85 -1.81 -14.94
N PHE A 58 11.87 -2.00 -14.05
CA PHE A 58 10.77 -1.06 -13.79
C PHE A 58 11.20 0.39 -13.52
N LEU A 59 12.31 0.59 -12.81
CA LEU A 59 12.84 1.92 -12.48
C LEU A 59 13.83 2.47 -13.52
N ASN A 60 14.20 1.68 -14.55
CA ASN A 60 15.22 2.01 -15.54
C ASN A 60 14.69 2.84 -16.73
N ASP A 61 13.71 3.72 -16.50
CA ASP A 61 13.15 4.65 -17.49
C ASP A 61 13.18 6.12 -17.04
N GLY A 62 13.96 6.42 -16.00
CA GLY A 62 13.98 7.75 -15.39
C GLY A 62 12.75 8.03 -14.51
N GLY A 63 12.01 7.00 -14.09
CA GLY A 63 10.88 7.11 -13.15
C GLY A 63 9.53 7.33 -13.83
N GLN A 64 9.45 7.23 -15.16
CA GLN A 64 8.20 7.45 -15.89
C GLN A 64 7.12 6.42 -15.53
N ARG A 65 7.47 5.13 -15.44
CA ARG A 65 6.56 4.06 -15.03
C ARG A 65 6.09 4.22 -13.58
N LEU A 66 6.97 4.66 -12.68
CA LEU A 66 6.60 4.94 -11.29
C LEU A 66 5.58 6.09 -11.23
N MET A 67 5.83 7.16 -11.98
CA MET A 67 4.90 8.29 -12.08
C MET A 67 3.57 7.89 -12.73
N ALA A 68 3.60 7.04 -13.75
CA ALA A 68 2.39 6.52 -14.40
C ALA A 68 1.53 5.73 -13.40
N LEU A 69 2.12 4.83 -12.61
CA LEU A 69 1.36 4.09 -11.58
C LEU A 69 0.90 4.99 -10.44
N TYR A 70 1.67 6.03 -10.06
CA TYR A 70 1.18 7.05 -9.14
C TYR A 70 -0.09 7.71 -9.66
N ASN A 71 -0.09 8.13 -10.92
CA ASN A 71 -1.26 8.76 -11.56
C ASN A 71 -2.46 7.81 -11.60
N VAL A 72 -2.25 6.53 -11.92
CA VAL A 72 -3.31 5.50 -11.87
C VAL A 72 -3.94 5.45 -10.49
N CYS A 73 -3.12 5.32 -9.44
CA CYS A 73 -3.61 5.28 -8.06
C CYS A 73 -4.29 6.60 -7.64
N SER A 74 -3.73 7.74 -8.04
CA SER A 74 -4.29 9.07 -7.77
C SER A 74 -5.66 9.23 -8.41
N THR A 75 -5.82 8.86 -9.67
CA THR A 75 -7.11 8.91 -10.37
C THR A 75 -8.12 7.99 -9.70
N ALA A 76 -7.74 6.75 -9.36
CA ALA A 76 -8.63 5.81 -8.69
C ALA A 76 -9.10 6.33 -7.31
N LEU A 77 -8.19 6.86 -6.47
CA LEU A 77 -8.52 7.36 -5.12
C LEU A 77 -9.26 8.71 -5.12
N THR A 78 -9.21 9.46 -6.22
CA THR A 78 -9.92 10.74 -6.36
C THR A 78 -11.22 10.62 -7.14
N TYR A 79 -11.55 9.42 -7.63
CA TYR A 79 -12.78 9.17 -8.35
C TYR A 79 -14.02 9.27 -7.45
N GLU A 80 -15.17 9.51 -8.08
CA GLU A 80 -16.44 9.74 -7.39
C GLU A 80 -16.88 8.53 -6.56
N THR A 81 -16.54 7.32 -7.02
CA THR A 81 -16.84 6.06 -6.33
C THR A 81 -15.65 5.56 -5.51
N ASP A 82 -15.90 4.63 -4.59
CA ASP A 82 -14.89 4.00 -3.72
C ASP A 82 -14.49 2.59 -4.16
N VAL A 83 -15.01 2.12 -5.30
CA VAL A 83 -14.84 0.74 -5.80
C VAL A 83 -13.37 0.39 -6.06
N GLY A 84 -12.54 1.38 -6.41
CA GLY A 84 -11.10 1.21 -6.69
C GLY A 84 -10.17 1.51 -5.53
N ASP A 85 -10.66 2.06 -4.41
CA ASP A 85 -9.81 2.64 -3.36
C ASP A 85 -8.85 1.61 -2.78
N ASN A 86 -9.38 0.43 -2.41
CA ASN A 86 -8.59 -0.64 -1.82
C ASN A 86 -7.49 -1.14 -2.77
N LEU A 87 -7.80 -1.23 -4.07
CA LEU A 87 -6.87 -1.72 -5.08
C LEU A 87 -5.74 -0.71 -5.34
N ALA A 88 -6.06 0.58 -5.40
CA ALA A 88 -5.08 1.65 -5.57
C ALA A 88 -4.09 1.72 -4.41
N VAL A 89 -4.59 1.64 -3.16
CA VAL A 89 -3.72 1.63 -1.97
C VAL A 89 -2.82 0.40 -1.95
N LYS A 90 -3.38 -0.79 -2.26
CA LYS A 90 -2.59 -2.03 -2.37
C LYS A 90 -1.50 -1.94 -3.46
N LEU A 91 -1.78 -1.32 -4.60
CA LEU A 91 -0.75 -1.15 -5.64
C LEU A 91 0.39 -0.25 -5.16
N MET A 92 0.07 0.86 -4.48
CA MET A 92 1.11 1.72 -3.88
C MET A 92 1.93 0.97 -2.83
N GLU A 93 1.29 0.16 -2.00
CA GLU A 93 1.96 -0.71 -1.02
C GLU A 93 2.95 -1.66 -1.71
N ILE A 94 2.49 -2.38 -2.74
CA ILE A 94 3.31 -3.30 -3.54
C ILE A 94 4.54 -2.60 -4.12
N ILE A 95 4.38 -1.39 -4.66
CA ILE A 95 5.50 -0.58 -5.19
C ILE A 95 6.54 -0.28 -4.08
N ILE A 96 6.08 0.16 -2.91
CA ILE A 96 6.95 0.53 -1.78
C ILE A 96 7.72 -0.69 -1.25
N LEU A 97 7.05 -1.84 -1.14
CA LEU A 97 7.65 -3.10 -0.72
C LEU A 97 8.66 -3.61 -1.75
N GLN A 98 8.31 -3.59 -3.04
CA GLN A 98 9.14 -4.13 -4.11
C GLN A 98 10.44 -3.35 -4.29
N PHE A 99 10.39 -2.02 -4.14
CA PHE A 99 11.52 -1.13 -4.42
C PHE A 99 12.13 -0.53 -3.16
N ARG A 100 12.25 -1.33 -2.09
CA ARG A 100 12.83 -0.90 -0.82
C ARG A 100 14.20 -0.21 -1.00
N GLY A 101 14.34 1.00 -0.44
CA GLY A 101 15.53 1.84 -0.55
C GLY A 101 15.70 2.56 -1.90
N LYS A 102 14.76 2.43 -2.84
CA LYS A 102 14.84 3.05 -4.18
C LYS A 102 13.70 4.02 -4.50
N VAL A 103 12.64 4.05 -3.70
CA VAL A 103 11.44 4.89 -3.93
C VAL A 103 11.12 5.81 -2.76
N GLU A 104 12.14 6.34 -2.08
CA GLU A 104 11.94 7.24 -0.94
C GLU A 104 11.09 8.48 -1.30
N THR A 105 11.28 9.02 -2.51
CA THR A 105 10.51 10.15 -3.03
C THR A 105 9.03 9.84 -3.29
N PHE A 106 8.66 8.55 -3.36
CA PHE A 106 7.28 8.10 -3.56
C PHE A 106 6.48 8.03 -2.24
N LEU A 107 7.15 7.98 -1.09
CA LEU A 107 6.49 7.79 0.21
C LEU A 107 5.56 8.95 0.56
N CYS A 108 6.04 10.20 0.43
CA CYS A 108 5.23 11.38 0.79
C CYS A 108 3.97 11.51 -0.09
N PRO A 109 4.06 11.46 -1.44
CA PRO A 109 2.87 11.52 -2.28
C PRO A 109 1.87 10.38 -2.00
N ALA A 110 2.34 9.16 -1.75
CA ALA A 110 1.47 8.03 -1.45
C ALA A 110 0.69 8.22 -0.13
N ILE A 111 1.38 8.68 0.93
CA ILE A 111 0.75 8.94 2.23
C ILE A 111 -0.22 10.13 2.15
N GLU A 112 0.13 11.20 1.44
CA GLU A 112 -0.74 12.36 1.22
C GLU A 112 -2.03 11.98 0.51
N LEU A 113 -1.93 11.14 -0.52
CA LEU A 113 -3.09 10.69 -1.28
C LEU A 113 -4.07 9.89 -0.42
N VAL A 114 -3.56 9.00 0.44
CA VAL A 114 -4.37 8.26 1.41
C VAL A 114 -4.99 9.19 2.45
N ALA A 115 -4.23 10.15 2.98
CA ALA A 115 -4.72 11.13 3.94
C ALA A 115 -5.92 11.91 3.37
N LYS A 116 -5.79 12.39 2.13
CA LYS A 116 -6.85 13.12 1.42
C LYS A 116 -8.08 12.25 1.20
N ARG A 117 -7.91 10.97 0.82
CA ARG A 117 -9.05 10.07 0.65
C ARG A 117 -9.75 9.74 1.97
N LEU A 118 -9.02 9.62 3.08
CA LEU A 118 -9.60 9.43 4.42
C LEU A 118 -10.39 10.65 4.93
N GLU A 119 -10.14 11.84 4.38
CA GLU A 119 -10.88 13.07 4.71
C GLU A 119 -12.28 13.09 4.07
N VAL A 120 -12.41 12.65 2.82
CA VAL A 120 -13.66 12.77 2.03
C VAL A 120 -14.40 11.44 1.83
N GLY A 121 -13.71 10.31 1.97
CA GLY A 121 -14.21 8.98 1.66
C GLY A 121 -14.91 8.27 2.82
N LYS A 122 -15.62 7.18 2.51
CA LYS A 122 -16.21 6.30 3.52
C LYS A 122 -15.11 5.54 4.26
N ARG A 123 -15.11 5.64 5.58
CA ARG A 123 -14.16 4.95 6.46
C ARG A 123 -14.64 3.54 6.78
N THR A 124 -14.53 2.64 5.81
CA THR A 124 -14.80 1.21 6.04
C THR A 124 -13.63 0.56 6.77
N SER A 125 -13.89 -0.54 7.49
CA SER A 125 -12.82 -1.36 8.10
C SER A 125 -11.82 -1.84 7.06
N ASP A 126 -12.32 -2.24 5.89
CA ASP A 126 -11.49 -2.80 4.82
C ASP A 126 -10.55 -1.77 4.22
N PHE A 127 -11.03 -0.53 4.04
CA PHE A 127 -10.19 0.57 3.58
C PHE A 127 -9.16 0.97 4.64
N LEU A 128 -9.54 0.96 5.92
CA LEU A 128 -8.60 1.22 7.01
C LEU A 128 -7.47 0.18 7.04
N ILE A 129 -7.77 -1.11 6.85
CA ILE A 129 -6.77 -2.19 6.84
C ILE A 129 -5.71 -1.93 5.76
N VAL A 130 -6.12 -1.65 4.52
CA VAL A 130 -5.17 -1.39 3.43
C VAL A 130 -4.36 -0.10 3.64
N CYS A 131 -4.97 0.93 4.26
CA CYS A 131 -4.24 2.15 4.62
C CYS A 131 -3.18 1.88 5.69
N LEU A 132 -3.49 1.03 6.66
CA LEU A 132 -2.53 0.59 7.68
C LEU A 132 -1.41 -0.26 7.07
N ASP A 133 -1.73 -1.18 6.16
CA ASP A 133 -0.73 -1.97 5.44
C ASP A 133 0.23 -1.08 4.63
N LEU A 134 -0.28 -0.07 3.90
CA LEU A 134 0.55 0.95 3.25
C LEU A 134 1.44 1.69 4.27
N PHE A 135 0.88 2.11 5.40
CA PHE A 135 1.64 2.77 6.47
C PHE A 135 2.76 1.86 7.02
N PHE A 136 2.50 0.56 7.18
CA PHE A 136 3.49 -0.43 7.61
C PHE A 136 4.58 -0.64 6.55
N ALA A 137 4.23 -0.65 5.27
CA ALA A 137 5.19 -0.70 4.17
C ALA A 137 6.10 0.55 4.15
N CYS A 138 5.53 1.74 4.36
CA CYS A 138 6.29 2.98 4.51
C CYS A 138 7.24 2.93 5.73
N LEU A 139 6.75 2.45 6.89
CA LEU A 139 7.58 2.25 8.09
C LEU A 139 8.73 1.28 7.82
N LEU A 140 8.50 0.16 7.13
CA LEU A 140 9.56 -0.79 6.77
C LEU A 140 10.61 -0.16 5.85
N HIS A 141 10.20 0.78 5.01
CA HIS A 141 11.06 1.48 4.06
C HIS A 141 11.92 2.55 4.75
N ASN A 142 11.28 3.51 5.41
CA ASN A 142 11.94 4.59 6.16
C ASN A 142 11.05 5.03 7.35
N PRO A 143 11.29 4.47 8.56
CA PRO A 143 10.45 4.75 9.73
C PRO A 143 10.42 6.23 10.11
N GLN A 144 11.59 6.88 10.16
CA GLN A 144 11.72 8.28 10.57
C GLN A 144 10.95 9.22 9.63
N LEU A 145 11.16 9.09 8.33
CA LEU A 145 10.47 9.91 7.33
C LEU A 145 8.96 9.68 7.36
N THR A 146 8.53 8.42 7.50
CA THR A 146 7.10 8.06 7.57
C THR A 146 6.41 8.70 8.77
N ILE A 147 7.05 8.66 9.94
CA ILE A 147 6.55 9.33 11.15
C ILE A 147 6.48 10.85 10.93
N GLU A 148 7.53 11.46 10.36
CA GLU A 148 7.56 12.90 10.09
C GLU A 148 6.42 13.36 9.15
N ILE A 149 6.18 12.63 8.06
CA ILE A 149 5.10 12.92 7.11
C ILE A 149 3.74 12.79 7.80
N THR A 150 3.48 11.66 8.47
CA THR A 150 2.18 11.37 9.11
C THR A 150 1.86 12.30 10.30
N GLN A 151 2.86 12.94 10.92
CA GLN A 151 2.65 13.97 11.93
C GLN A 151 2.23 15.33 11.36
N ARG A 152 2.60 15.62 10.11
CA ARG A 152 2.27 16.89 9.43
C ARG A 152 0.92 16.87 8.74
N LEU A 153 0.46 15.68 8.36
CA LEU A 153 -0.82 15.50 7.71
C LEU A 153 -1.93 15.37 8.75
N TYR A 154 -3.08 15.92 8.41
CA TYR A 154 -4.27 15.86 9.24
C TYR A 154 -5.34 15.05 8.53
N VAL A 155 -6.12 14.33 9.32
CA VAL A 155 -7.35 13.68 8.89
C VAL A 155 -8.47 14.24 9.74
N ASN A 156 -9.69 14.28 9.18
CA ASN A 156 -10.92 14.73 9.84
C ASN A 156 -11.01 16.25 10.17
N GLU A 157 -12.23 16.70 10.45
CA GLU A 157 -12.54 18.11 10.78
C GLU A 157 -11.88 18.59 12.08
N GLN A 158 -11.57 17.68 13.00
CA GLN A 158 -10.96 17.95 14.29
C GLN A 158 -9.44 18.18 14.17
N LYS A 159 -8.88 18.06 12.96
CA LYS A 159 -7.43 18.18 12.68
C LYS A 159 -6.60 17.24 13.53
N GLU A 160 -7.05 16.00 13.64
CA GLU A 160 -6.24 14.93 14.20
C GLU A 160 -5.07 14.63 13.24
N THR A 161 -3.85 14.48 13.75
CA THR A 161 -2.73 14.08 12.88
C THR A 161 -2.97 12.67 12.33
N LEU A 162 -2.59 12.41 11.09
CA LEU A 162 -2.69 11.08 10.48
C LEU A 162 -1.99 10.00 11.31
N LEU A 163 -0.86 10.33 11.93
CA LEU A 163 -0.15 9.41 12.83
C LEU A 163 -1.03 9.00 14.03
N HIS A 164 -1.68 9.95 14.71
CA HIS A 164 -2.57 9.65 15.83
C HIS A 164 -3.75 8.79 15.37
N TYR A 165 -4.36 9.14 14.25
CA TYR A 165 -5.47 8.39 13.67
C TYR A 165 -5.10 6.93 13.39
N PHE A 166 -3.99 6.68 12.69
CA PHE A 166 -3.54 5.32 12.41
C PHE A 166 -3.22 4.54 13.69
N LEU A 167 -2.48 5.14 14.63
CA LEU A 167 -2.12 4.45 15.87
C LEU A 167 -3.35 4.16 16.76
N ALA A 168 -4.30 5.09 16.86
CA ALA A 168 -5.52 4.91 17.63
C ALA A 168 -6.38 3.77 17.06
N ASN A 169 -6.61 3.75 15.75
CA ASN A 169 -7.39 2.71 15.08
C ASN A 169 -6.67 1.35 15.06
N TRP A 170 -5.36 1.35 14.85
CA TRP A 170 -4.56 0.13 14.87
C TRP A 170 -4.61 -0.54 16.24
N PHE A 171 -4.38 0.22 17.31
CA PHE A 171 -4.37 -0.31 18.67
C PHE A 171 -5.76 -0.40 19.32
N SER A 172 -6.83 0.07 18.68
CA SER A 172 -8.20 -0.14 19.20
C SER A 172 -8.66 -1.58 18.99
N ASP A 173 -8.40 -2.14 17.81
CA ASP A 173 -8.71 -3.54 17.51
C ASP A 173 -7.69 -4.14 16.54
N MET A 174 -6.79 -4.95 17.08
CA MET A 174 -5.77 -5.66 16.32
C MET A 174 -6.32 -6.90 15.60
N ASN A 175 -7.57 -7.30 15.87
CA ASN A 175 -8.15 -8.50 15.27
C ASN A 175 -8.72 -8.25 13.86
N ILE A 176 -8.78 -6.97 13.43
CA ILE A 176 -9.19 -6.60 12.07
C ILE A 176 -8.23 -7.19 11.00
N PHE A 177 -6.99 -7.50 11.38
CA PHE A 177 -6.00 -8.13 10.49
C PHE A 177 -6.26 -9.64 10.39
N ILE A 178 -7.10 -10.02 9.43
CA ILE A 178 -7.55 -11.40 9.25
C ILE A 178 -6.60 -12.16 8.31
N SER A 179 -6.17 -11.54 7.21
CA SER A 179 -5.39 -12.23 6.19
C SER A 179 -3.96 -12.51 6.65
N LEU A 180 -3.32 -13.52 6.04
CA LEU A 180 -1.90 -13.83 6.31
C LEU A 180 -1.00 -12.62 6.02
N HIS A 181 -1.33 -11.85 4.98
CA HIS A 181 -0.59 -10.66 4.59
C HIS A 181 -0.71 -9.57 5.66
N ASP A 182 -1.94 -9.20 6.02
CA ASP A 182 -2.22 -8.11 6.97
C ASP A 182 -1.56 -8.39 8.33
N ARG A 183 -1.54 -9.66 8.77
CA ARG A 183 -0.86 -10.07 10.01
C ARG A 183 0.66 -9.93 9.93
N LYS A 184 1.27 -10.25 8.78
CA LYS A 184 2.70 -10.05 8.55
C LYS A 184 3.03 -8.55 8.54
N MET A 185 2.23 -7.76 7.85
CA MET A 185 2.41 -6.31 7.76
C MET A 185 2.23 -5.64 9.12
N CYS A 186 1.23 -6.04 9.89
CA CYS A 186 1.04 -5.61 11.27
C CYS A 186 2.27 -5.93 12.16
N LEU A 187 2.81 -7.14 12.07
CA LEU A 187 4.04 -7.50 12.80
C LEU A 187 5.24 -6.64 12.37
N ILE A 188 5.41 -6.41 11.06
CA ILE A 188 6.45 -5.54 10.50
C ILE A 188 6.30 -4.11 11.05
N GLY A 189 5.09 -3.57 11.08
CA GLY A 189 4.79 -2.27 11.65
C GLY A 189 5.22 -2.20 13.11
N LEU A 190 4.80 -3.17 13.94
CA LEU A 190 5.15 -3.19 15.37
C LEU A 190 6.68 -3.26 15.58
N CYS A 191 7.37 -4.11 14.81
CA CYS A 191 8.83 -4.19 14.83
C CYS A 191 9.48 -2.85 14.43
N SER A 192 8.92 -2.16 13.44
CA SER A 192 9.41 -0.85 12.99
C SER A 192 9.25 0.21 14.09
N LEU A 193 8.14 0.20 14.83
CA LEU A 193 7.94 1.09 15.99
C LEU A 193 8.95 0.82 17.11
N ILE A 194 9.32 -0.44 17.36
CA ILE A 194 10.33 -0.80 18.37
C ILE A 194 11.69 -0.20 18.00
N GLN A 195 12.04 -0.23 16.70
CA GLN A 195 13.33 0.21 16.16
C GLN A 195 13.45 1.74 15.99
N LEU A 196 12.40 2.51 16.28
CA LEU A 196 12.47 3.97 16.22
C LEU A 196 13.49 4.53 17.23
N ASN A 197 14.49 5.24 16.72
CA ASN A 197 15.49 5.94 17.54
C ASN A 197 14.87 7.08 18.35
N GLN A 198 13.92 7.80 17.78
CA GLN A 198 13.17 8.87 18.43
C GLN A 198 11.69 8.53 18.35
N ARG A 199 11.06 8.31 19.51
CA ARG A 199 9.65 7.94 19.59
C ARG A 199 8.82 9.21 19.85
N PRO A 200 7.89 9.56 18.94
CA PRO A 200 6.89 10.59 19.21
C PRO A 200 6.09 10.27 20.48
N PRO A 201 5.55 11.29 21.19
CA PRO A 201 4.75 11.09 22.40
C PRO A 201 3.64 10.05 22.23
N VAL A 202 2.88 10.12 21.12
CA VAL A 202 1.81 9.18 20.79
C VAL A 202 2.29 7.72 20.64
N VAL A 203 3.52 7.51 20.17
CA VAL A 203 4.12 6.16 20.08
C VAL A 203 4.62 5.72 21.46
N ALA A 204 5.17 6.65 22.25
CA ALA A 204 5.67 6.36 23.59
C ALA A 204 4.54 5.92 24.54
N GLU A 205 3.36 6.53 24.44
CA GLU A 205 2.15 6.16 25.19
C GLU A 205 1.72 4.70 24.94
N LEU A 206 1.95 4.20 23.72
CA LEU A 206 1.64 2.83 23.34
C LEU A 206 2.74 1.82 23.74
N GLY A 207 3.85 2.28 24.31
CA GLY A 207 5.05 1.47 24.56
C GLY A 207 4.79 0.17 25.32
N SER A 208 3.91 0.19 26.32
CA SER A 208 3.55 -1.00 27.11
C SER A 208 2.71 -2.02 26.35
N ARG A 209 2.06 -1.61 25.26
CA ARG A 209 1.16 -2.44 24.43
C ARG A 209 1.87 -3.07 23.23
N ILE A 210 2.95 -2.45 22.73
CA ILE A 210 3.65 -2.90 21.51
C ILE A 210 4.15 -4.35 21.64
N LEU A 211 4.91 -4.66 22.69
CA LEU A 211 5.50 -6.01 22.84
C LEU A 211 4.45 -7.11 23.05
N PRO A 212 3.42 -6.93 23.92
CA PRO A 212 2.30 -7.87 24.00
C PRO A 212 1.57 -8.06 22.66
N SER A 213 1.37 -6.99 21.89
CA SER A 213 0.80 -7.05 20.55
C SER A 213 1.66 -7.90 19.60
N CYS A 214 2.99 -7.71 19.60
CA CYS A 214 3.90 -8.53 18.79
C CYS A 214 3.74 -10.02 19.08
N ILE A 215 3.73 -10.39 20.36
CA ILE A 215 3.60 -11.79 20.80
C ILE A 215 2.25 -12.37 20.35
N THR A 216 1.18 -11.60 20.48
CA THR A 216 -0.17 -12.02 20.09
C THR A 216 -0.26 -12.24 18.58
N THR A 217 0.24 -11.29 17.77
CA THR A 217 0.27 -11.40 16.31
C THR A 217 1.16 -12.57 15.85
N LEU A 218 2.33 -12.76 16.47
CA LEU A 218 3.23 -13.89 16.17
C LEU A 218 2.56 -15.24 16.45
N LYS A 219 1.87 -15.39 17.58
CA LYS A 219 1.11 -16.61 17.89
C LYS A 219 -0.02 -16.85 16.88
N ALA A 220 -0.73 -15.79 16.48
CA ALA A 220 -1.78 -15.87 15.49
C ALA A 220 -1.25 -16.28 14.09
N LEU A 221 -0.05 -15.82 13.74
CA LEU A 221 0.66 -16.23 12.52
C LEU A 221 1.10 -17.70 12.58
N SER A 222 1.75 -18.13 13.67
CA SER A 222 2.19 -19.52 13.85
C SER A 222 1.05 -20.51 13.63
N ARG A 223 -0.12 -20.24 14.23
CA ARG A 223 -1.31 -21.08 14.08
C ARG A 223 -1.81 -21.18 12.64
N LEU A 224 -1.70 -20.11 11.85
CA LEU A 224 -2.09 -20.14 10.43
C LEU A 224 -1.14 -21.02 9.62
N TYR A 225 0.17 -20.92 9.90
CA TYR A 225 1.18 -21.75 9.24
C TYR A 225 0.97 -23.23 9.56
N ASP A 226 0.72 -23.57 10.82
CA ASP A 226 0.45 -24.95 11.26
C ASP A 226 -0.83 -25.53 10.62
N MET A 227 -1.79 -24.69 10.20
CA MET A 227 -3.01 -25.11 9.49
C MET A 227 -2.83 -25.23 7.97
N THR A 228 -1.74 -24.67 7.42
CA THR A 228 -1.44 -24.69 5.97
C THR A 228 -0.41 -25.75 5.58
N ASP A 229 0.22 -26.42 6.55
CA ASP A 229 1.01 -27.62 6.28
C ASP A 229 0.09 -28.84 6.09
N PRO A 230 0.18 -29.56 4.95
CA PRO A 230 -0.66 -30.72 4.64
C PRO A 230 -0.35 -31.97 5.48
#